data_AF-A0A9Q0XA97-F1
#
_entry.id   AF-A0A9Q0XA97-F1
#
_cell.length_a   1.000
_cell.length_b   1.000
_cell.length_c   1.000
_cell.angle_alpha   90.00
_cell.angle_beta   90.00
_cell.angle_gamma   90.00
#
_symmetry.space_group_name_H-M   'P 1'
#
loop_
_entity.id
_entity.type
_entity.pdbx_description
1 polymer ?
#
loop_
_entity_poly.entity_id
_entity_poly.type
_entity_poly.pdbx_seq_one_letter_code
_entity_poly.pdbx_strand_id
1 'polypeptide(L)'
;MWTALKALGRPLPTSNLDLTCSLLWNLIRHLLQRLWVGRWLAGRAGGFFRDQELKADVRKSACDAALVYHKLHQLHMTGKHVAGHLSAINMALSAVNLAECAGDTISVATLAEVYVAAALRVKTSLHRCCHFLARFFLSSARQVLLSHNGTVPPALQWLCHPVGHRFFVDGDWAVKSCPRESIYSSTSNPADPLAQVTQLFREHLLEKALLCISRLESPMPASHNEGEFSDALEYLHFLNSCADAVPSQTPSISTNMDGATGTDPVAHWWASVVTMVIHGLQGDDEAVERLYPLVESMPKALQVPEDPLPRAALHTFKAARMLLNKLDSCLGQCDKAGDYLRDSLGGNTSASTIGRMQASQPHGAPYQASALELRGFQQELSSLRRLAQADKPAMHRVFLHEATARLMARASPTRTHQLLDRSLRRRGASGLPKGAREPESRPTAREQAEALLLACSYLPPAFLLGPAQRVGMLAEVARSLEKLGDKRTLHECQQMIIRLSSGSTVTSS
;
A
#
# COMPACT_ATOMS: atom_id res chain seq x y z
N MET A 1 -31.66 -16.90 -3.93
CA MET A 1 -31.71 -15.92 -5.05
C MET A 1 -32.33 -16.53 -6.31
N TRP A 2 -31.85 -17.66 -6.83
CA TRP A 2 -32.48 -18.31 -7.99
C TRP A 2 -33.95 -18.71 -7.77
N THR A 3 -34.27 -19.28 -6.60
CA THR A 3 -35.65 -19.59 -6.20
C THR A 3 -36.53 -18.34 -6.10
N ALA A 4 -35.97 -17.22 -5.62
CA ALA A 4 -36.68 -15.94 -5.56
C ALA A 4 -36.98 -15.38 -6.96
N LEU A 5 -36.02 -15.43 -7.89
CA LEU A 5 -36.25 -15.04 -9.29
C LEU A 5 -37.31 -15.89 -9.98
N LYS A 6 -37.35 -17.20 -9.69
CA LYS A 6 -38.41 -18.08 -10.16
C LYS A 6 -39.77 -17.71 -9.58
N ALA A 7 -39.86 -17.43 -8.28
CA ALA A 7 -41.10 -16.99 -7.64
C ALA A 7 -41.60 -15.65 -8.21
N LEU A 8 -40.69 -14.76 -8.61
CA LEU A 8 -41.01 -13.50 -9.31
C LEU A 8 -41.33 -13.67 -10.80
N GLY A 9 -41.37 -14.91 -11.31
CA GLY A 9 -41.66 -15.19 -12.73
C GLY A 9 -40.54 -14.79 -13.70
N ARG A 10 -39.30 -14.65 -13.21
CA ARG A 10 -38.14 -14.15 -13.97
C ARG A 10 -36.96 -15.12 -13.89
N PRO A 11 -37.08 -16.36 -14.41
CA PRO A 11 -35.97 -17.31 -14.37
C PRO A 11 -34.73 -16.77 -15.09
N LEU A 12 -33.54 -17.17 -14.63
CA LEU A 12 -32.30 -16.87 -15.34
C LEU A 12 -32.26 -17.63 -16.67
N PRO A 13 -31.60 -17.07 -17.71
CA PRO A 13 -31.46 -17.74 -18.98
C PRO A 13 -30.78 -19.11 -18.83
N THR A 14 -31.33 -20.12 -19.49
CA THR A 14 -30.85 -21.51 -19.37
C THR A 14 -30.05 -21.98 -20.59
N SER A 15 -30.21 -21.31 -21.74
CA SER A 15 -29.48 -21.59 -22.98
C SER A 15 -28.78 -20.35 -23.51
N ASN A 16 -27.81 -20.53 -24.43
CA ASN A 16 -27.12 -19.41 -25.06
C ASN A 16 -28.07 -18.55 -25.91
N LEU A 17 -29.03 -19.17 -26.62
CA LEU A 17 -30.04 -18.44 -27.39
C LEU A 17 -30.92 -17.58 -26.49
N ASP A 18 -31.46 -18.18 -25.42
CA ASP A 18 -32.23 -17.50 -24.38
C ASP A 18 -31.44 -16.32 -23.77
N LEU A 19 -30.15 -16.53 -23.49
CA LEU A 19 -29.27 -15.47 -23.01
C LEU A 19 -29.09 -14.34 -24.02
N THR A 20 -28.86 -14.65 -25.31
CA THR A 20 -28.72 -13.63 -26.35
C THR A 20 -30.02 -12.84 -26.58
N CYS A 21 -31.17 -13.51 -26.58
CA CYS A 21 -32.47 -12.86 -26.69
C CYS A 21 -32.75 -11.99 -25.46
N SER A 22 -32.45 -12.48 -24.26
CA SER A 22 -32.59 -11.72 -23.01
C SER A 22 -31.71 -10.48 -23.00
N LEU A 23 -30.45 -10.60 -23.42
CA LEU A 23 -29.51 -9.48 -23.56
C LEU A 23 -30.00 -8.45 -24.57
N LEU A 24 -30.38 -8.90 -25.77
CA LEU A 24 -30.90 -8.02 -26.82
C LEU A 24 -32.13 -7.26 -26.34
N TRP A 25 -33.07 -7.96 -25.68
CA TRP A 25 -34.26 -7.37 -25.11
C TRP A 25 -33.96 -6.34 -24.02
N ASN A 26 -33.04 -6.66 -23.10
CA ASN A 26 -32.60 -5.73 -22.06
C ASN A 26 -31.92 -4.48 -22.64
N LEU A 27 -31.13 -4.64 -23.71
CA LEU A 27 -30.51 -3.52 -24.42
C LEU A 27 -31.57 -2.64 -25.10
N ILE A 28 -32.50 -3.24 -25.84
CA ILE A 28 -33.62 -2.54 -26.49
C ILE A 28 -34.43 -1.77 -25.44
N ARG A 29 -34.79 -2.43 -24.32
CA ARG A 29 -35.54 -1.80 -23.24
C ARG A 29 -34.80 -0.61 -22.65
N HIS A 30 -33.50 -0.75 -22.39
CA HIS A 30 -32.69 0.35 -21.86
C HIS A 30 -32.66 1.55 -22.81
N LEU A 31 -32.48 1.30 -24.12
CA LEU A 31 -32.52 2.34 -25.15
C LEU A 31 -33.90 3.01 -25.23
N LEU A 32 -34.99 2.23 -25.24
CA LEU A 32 -36.36 2.76 -25.27
C LEU A 32 -36.72 3.59 -24.04
N GLN A 33 -36.28 3.16 -22.85
CA GLN A 33 -36.51 3.88 -21.60
C GLN A 33 -35.80 5.24 -21.61
N ARG A 34 -34.58 5.27 -22.15
CA ARG A 34 -33.80 6.51 -22.30
C ARG A 34 -34.36 7.47 -23.35
N LEU A 35 -34.94 6.94 -24.43
CA LEU A 35 -35.62 7.75 -25.46
C LEU A 35 -37.02 8.21 -25.04
N TRP A 36 -37.44 8.01 -23.78
CA TRP A 36 -38.77 8.30 -23.23
C TRP A 36 -39.94 7.53 -23.89
N VAL A 37 -39.71 6.85 -25.01
CA VAL A 37 -40.68 5.99 -25.71
C VAL A 37 -41.15 4.85 -24.81
N GLY A 38 -40.25 4.27 -23.99
CA GLY A 38 -40.59 3.19 -23.05
C GLY A 38 -41.56 3.65 -21.95
N ARG A 39 -41.33 4.82 -21.36
CA ARG A 39 -42.24 5.43 -20.35
C ARG A 39 -43.57 5.83 -20.98
N TRP A 40 -43.54 6.34 -22.20
CA TRP A 40 -44.74 6.69 -22.97
C TRP A 40 -45.60 5.47 -23.29
N LEU A 41 -45.00 4.37 -23.76
CA LEU A 41 -45.69 3.10 -24.04
C LEU A 41 -46.25 2.46 -22.76
N ALA A 42 -45.46 2.43 -21.67
CA ALA A 42 -45.91 1.90 -20.37
C ALA A 42 -47.06 2.72 -19.78
N GLY A 43 -47.07 4.05 -19.99
CA GLY A 43 -48.17 4.93 -19.62
C GLY A 43 -49.46 4.65 -20.41
N ARG A 44 -49.35 4.13 -21.64
CA ARG A 44 -50.46 3.86 -22.56
C ARG A 44 -50.98 2.43 -22.50
N ALA A 45 -50.16 1.47 -22.04
CA ALA A 45 -50.49 0.05 -21.96
C ALA A 45 -51.49 -0.33 -20.84
N GLY A 46 -51.90 0.63 -19.98
CA GLY A 46 -52.69 0.36 -18.78
C GLY A 46 -54.21 0.46 -18.90
N GLY A 47 -54.78 0.67 -20.09
CA GLY A 47 -56.23 0.82 -20.27
C GLY A 47 -56.84 2.03 -19.52
N PHE A 48 -58.14 2.27 -19.72
CA PHE A 48 -58.88 3.43 -19.17
C PHE A 48 -59.11 3.36 -17.65
N PHE A 49 -58.98 2.18 -17.03
CA PHE A 49 -59.11 2.00 -15.58
C PHE A 49 -57.73 1.88 -14.93
N ARG A 50 -57.30 2.98 -14.31
CA ARG A 50 -56.06 3.08 -13.52
C ARG A 50 -56.20 2.29 -12.23
N ASP A 51 -55.89 1.01 -12.26
CA ASP A 51 -55.71 0.24 -11.03
C ASP A 51 -54.37 0.66 -10.38
N GLN A 52 -54.47 1.56 -9.40
CA GLN A 52 -53.33 2.16 -8.72
C GLN A 52 -52.62 1.14 -7.82
N GLU A 53 -53.36 0.16 -7.30
CA GLU A 53 -52.83 -0.94 -6.49
C GLU A 53 -52.00 -1.88 -7.35
N LEU A 54 -52.53 -2.31 -8.52
CA LEU A 54 -51.77 -3.13 -9.48
C LEU A 54 -50.47 -2.44 -9.93
N LYS A 55 -50.49 -1.12 -10.15
CA LYS A 55 -49.28 -0.36 -10.50
C LYS A 55 -48.27 -0.30 -9.34
N ALA A 56 -48.74 -0.20 -8.11
CA ALA A 56 -47.88 -0.22 -6.93
C ALA A 56 -47.23 -1.62 -6.76
N ASP A 57 -48.00 -2.69 -6.95
CA ASP A 57 -47.52 -4.07 -6.88
C ASP A 57 -46.50 -4.39 -7.96
N VAL A 58 -46.73 -3.93 -9.20
CA VAL A 58 -45.76 -4.09 -10.30
C VAL A 58 -44.45 -3.35 -10.00
N ARG A 59 -44.51 -2.13 -9.43
CA ARG A 59 -43.30 -1.39 -9.04
C ARG A 59 -42.55 -2.06 -7.91
N LYS A 60 -43.26 -2.56 -6.90
CA LYS A 60 -42.68 -3.31 -5.78
C LYS A 60 -42.02 -4.61 -6.27
N SER A 61 -42.71 -5.37 -7.12
CA SER A 61 -42.16 -6.58 -7.74
C SER A 61 -40.91 -6.27 -8.60
N ALA A 62 -40.91 -5.15 -9.33
CA ALA A 62 -39.74 -4.69 -10.08
C ALA A 62 -38.58 -4.31 -9.15
N CYS A 63 -38.85 -3.64 -8.02
CA CYS A 63 -37.87 -3.31 -7.00
C CYS A 63 -37.22 -4.59 -6.42
N ASP A 64 -38.02 -5.55 -5.97
CA ASP A 64 -37.54 -6.82 -5.42
C ASP A 64 -36.70 -7.59 -6.43
N ALA A 65 -37.16 -7.67 -7.69
CA ALA A 65 -36.41 -8.31 -8.76
C ALA A 65 -35.08 -7.60 -9.05
N ALA A 66 -35.07 -6.26 -9.08
CA ALA A 66 -33.86 -5.47 -9.28
C ALA A 66 -32.81 -5.75 -8.20
N LEU A 67 -33.22 -5.79 -6.92
CA LEU A 67 -32.36 -6.12 -5.80
C LEU A 67 -31.75 -7.52 -5.92
N VAL A 68 -32.55 -8.52 -6.31
CA VAL A 68 -32.06 -9.89 -6.49
C VAL A 68 -31.05 -9.98 -7.64
N TYR A 69 -31.34 -9.36 -8.80
CA TYR A 69 -30.39 -9.32 -9.91
C TYR A 69 -29.11 -8.57 -9.53
N HIS A 70 -29.22 -7.46 -8.81
CA HIS A 70 -28.08 -6.68 -8.35
C HIS A 70 -27.19 -7.51 -7.41
N LYS A 71 -27.76 -8.21 -6.42
CA LYS A 71 -26.98 -9.08 -5.52
C LYS A 71 -26.34 -10.26 -6.23
N LEU A 72 -27.07 -10.91 -7.15
CA LEU A 72 -26.51 -12.00 -7.94
C LEU A 72 -25.35 -11.53 -8.84
N HIS A 73 -25.49 -10.32 -9.40
CA HIS A 73 -24.47 -9.65 -10.17
C HIS A 73 -23.21 -9.34 -9.34
N GLN A 74 -23.34 -8.84 -8.10
CA GLN A 74 -22.22 -8.61 -7.17
C GLN A 74 -21.49 -9.92 -6.81
N LEU A 75 -22.24 -10.99 -6.53
CA LEU A 75 -21.67 -12.31 -6.25
C LEU A 75 -20.91 -12.88 -7.45
N HIS A 76 -21.40 -12.64 -8.67
CA HIS A 76 -20.68 -13.02 -9.88
C HIS A 76 -19.37 -12.24 -10.03
N MET A 77 -19.39 -10.91 -9.83
CA MET A 77 -18.17 -10.07 -9.91
C MET A 77 -17.08 -10.53 -8.94
N THR A 78 -17.47 -11.00 -7.76
CA THR A 78 -16.56 -11.46 -6.72
C THR A 78 -16.25 -12.96 -6.80
N GLY A 79 -16.61 -13.63 -7.91
CA GLY A 79 -16.32 -15.04 -8.15
C GLY A 79 -17.06 -16.02 -7.23
N LYS A 80 -18.00 -15.54 -6.41
CA LYS A 80 -18.87 -16.37 -5.56
C LYS A 80 -19.98 -17.07 -6.35
N HIS A 81 -20.20 -16.66 -7.60
CA HIS A 81 -21.12 -17.29 -8.53
C HIS A 81 -20.46 -17.50 -9.90
N VAL A 82 -20.45 -18.75 -10.37
CA VAL A 82 -19.84 -19.13 -11.65
C VAL A 82 -20.85 -18.94 -12.78
N ALA A 83 -20.65 -17.92 -13.61
CA ALA A 83 -21.37 -17.75 -14.88
C ALA A 83 -20.47 -17.09 -15.94
N GLY A 84 -20.87 -17.12 -17.22
CA GLY A 84 -20.13 -16.40 -18.27
C GLY A 84 -20.28 -14.87 -18.19
N HIS A 85 -19.34 -14.13 -18.79
CA HIS A 85 -19.38 -12.65 -18.84
C HIS A 85 -20.70 -12.10 -19.40
N LEU A 86 -21.26 -12.76 -20.43
CA LEU A 86 -22.54 -12.38 -21.04
C LEU A 86 -23.71 -12.52 -20.07
N SER A 87 -23.77 -13.60 -19.29
CA SER A 87 -24.76 -13.79 -18.22
C SER A 87 -24.65 -12.67 -17.19
N ALA A 88 -23.42 -12.30 -16.85
CA ALA A 88 -23.17 -11.26 -15.87
C ALA A 88 -23.56 -9.85 -16.35
N ILE A 89 -23.31 -9.53 -17.62
CA ILE A 89 -23.82 -8.32 -18.27
C ILE A 89 -25.35 -8.33 -18.30
N ASN A 90 -25.98 -9.48 -18.57
CA ASN A 90 -27.43 -9.60 -18.56
C ASN A 90 -28.03 -9.32 -17.19
N MET A 91 -27.42 -9.85 -16.13
CA MET A 91 -27.84 -9.58 -14.74
C MET A 91 -27.70 -8.10 -14.39
N ALA A 92 -26.59 -7.46 -14.78
CA ALA A 92 -26.38 -6.02 -14.56
C ALA A 92 -27.43 -5.16 -15.28
N LEU A 93 -27.67 -5.42 -16.58
CA LEU A 93 -28.67 -4.69 -17.36
C LEU A 93 -30.09 -4.95 -16.87
N SER A 94 -30.41 -6.18 -16.47
CA SER A 94 -31.70 -6.52 -15.87
C SER A 94 -31.94 -5.76 -14.57
N ALA A 95 -30.91 -5.66 -13.71
CA ALA A 95 -30.98 -4.87 -12.49
C ALA A 95 -31.24 -3.39 -12.78
N VAL A 96 -30.50 -2.78 -13.72
CA VAL A 96 -30.68 -1.38 -14.13
C VAL A 96 -32.11 -1.14 -14.64
N ASN A 97 -32.55 -1.94 -15.61
CA ASN A 97 -33.87 -1.78 -16.22
C ASN A 97 -35.00 -1.89 -15.18
N LEU A 98 -34.91 -2.85 -14.26
CA LEU A 98 -35.94 -3.06 -13.24
C LEU A 98 -35.90 -2.00 -12.13
N ALA A 99 -34.70 -1.54 -11.76
CA ALA A 99 -34.54 -0.43 -10.82
C ALA A 99 -35.16 0.87 -11.38
N GLU A 100 -34.96 1.17 -12.66
CA GLU A 100 -35.60 2.32 -13.32
C GLU A 100 -37.13 2.17 -13.43
N CYS A 101 -37.64 0.93 -13.58
CA CYS A 101 -39.09 0.67 -13.58
C CYS A 101 -39.73 0.79 -12.18
N ALA A 102 -38.97 0.48 -11.13
CA ALA A 102 -39.42 0.59 -9.74
C ALA A 102 -39.76 2.05 -9.35
N GLY A 103 -39.11 3.03 -9.98
CA GLY A 103 -39.36 4.46 -9.72
C GLY A 103 -39.12 4.79 -8.25
N ASP A 104 -40.05 5.49 -7.61
CA ASP A 104 -39.89 5.95 -6.22
C ASP A 104 -39.91 4.82 -5.17
N THR A 105 -40.18 3.57 -5.57
CA THR A 105 -40.13 2.42 -4.65
C THR A 105 -38.71 1.93 -4.36
N ILE A 106 -37.71 2.31 -5.18
CA ILE A 106 -36.30 2.04 -4.93
C ILE A 106 -35.64 3.31 -4.38
N SER A 107 -34.78 3.16 -3.36
CA SER A 107 -34.07 4.31 -2.81
C SER A 107 -33.04 4.86 -3.82
N VAL A 108 -32.83 6.18 -3.78
CA VAL A 108 -31.84 6.89 -4.61
C VAL A 108 -30.44 6.28 -4.46
N ALA A 109 -30.05 5.95 -3.22
CA ALA A 109 -28.78 5.30 -2.93
C ALA A 109 -28.64 3.94 -3.63
N THR A 110 -29.68 3.10 -3.54
CA THR A 110 -29.68 1.77 -4.18
C THR A 110 -29.64 1.89 -5.71
N LEU A 111 -30.40 2.82 -6.28
CA LEU A 111 -30.40 3.05 -7.73
C LEU A 111 -29.00 3.51 -8.22
N ALA A 112 -28.34 4.40 -7.46
CA ALA A 112 -26.97 4.80 -7.73
C ALA A 112 -25.99 3.63 -7.65
N GLU A 113 -26.10 2.77 -6.62
CA GLU A 113 -25.30 1.54 -6.51
C GLU A 113 -25.49 0.59 -7.69
N VAL A 114 -26.73 0.44 -8.18
CA VAL A 114 -27.05 -0.37 -9.37
C VAL A 114 -26.35 0.17 -10.61
N TYR A 115 -26.36 1.49 -10.83
CA TYR A 115 -25.61 2.13 -11.92
C TYR A 115 -24.10 1.98 -11.77
N VAL A 116 -23.55 2.19 -10.58
CA VAL A 116 -22.10 2.00 -10.32
C VAL A 116 -21.70 0.55 -10.57
N ALA A 117 -22.50 -0.42 -10.13
CA ALA A 117 -22.26 -1.84 -10.39
C ALA A 117 -22.30 -2.15 -11.90
N ALA A 118 -23.19 -1.53 -12.67
CA ALA A 118 -23.21 -1.66 -14.13
C ALA A 118 -21.93 -1.07 -14.76
N ALA A 119 -21.46 0.08 -14.28
CA ALA A 119 -20.20 0.69 -14.72
C ALA A 119 -18.99 -0.22 -14.42
N LEU A 120 -18.93 -0.80 -13.21
CA LEU A 120 -17.92 -1.80 -12.82
C LEU A 120 -17.95 -3.02 -13.76
N ARG A 121 -19.15 -3.50 -14.13
CA ARG A 121 -19.30 -4.64 -15.04
C ARG A 121 -18.78 -4.35 -16.44
N VAL A 122 -19.11 -3.18 -16.99
CA VAL A 122 -18.59 -2.75 -18.30
C VAL A 122 -17.06 -2.75 -18.27
N LYS A 123 -16.46 -2.14 -17.25
CA LYS A 123 -15.00 -1.99 -17.18
C LYS A 123 -14.27 -3.34 -17.01
N THR A 124 -14.85 -4.27 -16.25
CA THR A 124 -14.24 -5.58 -15.97
C THR A 124 -14.48 -6.63 -17.06
N SER A 125 -15.56 -6.50 -17.86
CA SER A 125 -15.98 -7.55 -18.80
C SER A 125 -15.92 -7.14 -20.28
N LEU A 126 -15.89 -5.84 -20.61
CA LEU A 126 -15.88 -5.36 -22.00
C LEU A 126 -14.51 -4.80 -22.41
N HIS A 127 -14.23 -4.88 -23.71
CA HIS A 127 -13.02 -4.30 -24.30
C HIS A 127 -12.97 -2.77 -24.09
N ARG A 128 -11.76 -2.20 -24.06
CA ARG A 128 -11.51 -0.77 -23.78
C ARG A 128 -12.33 0.18 -24.67
N CYS A 129 -12.58 -0.20 -25.93
CA CYS A 129 -13.42 0.58 -26.86
C CYS A 129 -14.85 0.82 -26.34
N CYS A 130 -15.37 -0.05 -25.47
CA CYS A 130 -16.71 0.05 -24.89
C CYS A 130 -16.73 0.76 -23.53
N HIS A 131 -15.59 1.20 -23.00
CA HIS A 131 -15.52 1.84 -21.67
C HIS A 131 -16.22 3.20 -21.61
N PHE A 132 -16.63 3.78 -22.75
CA PHE A 132 -17.56 4.92 -22.75
C PHE A 132 -18.90 4.59 -22.07
N LEU A 133 -19.34 3.33 -22.11
CA LEU A 133 -20.55 2.88 -21.40
C LEU A 133 -20.38 2.93 -19.87
N ALA A 134 -19.16 2.72 -19.36
CA ALA A 134 -18.88 2.86 -17.93
C ALA A 134 -19.00 4.33 -17.50
N ARG A 135 -18.47 5.25 -18.31
CA ARG A 135 -18.66 6.71 -18.11
C ARG A 135 -20.14 7.08 -18.14
N PHE A 136 -20.91 6.50 -19.06
CA PHE A 136 -22.35 6.72 -19.14
C PHE A 136 -23.06 6.29 -17.84
N PHE A 137 -22.90 5.04 -17.40
CA PHE A 137 -23.55 4.59 -16.17
C PHE A 137 -23.09 5.36 -14.93
N LEU A 138 -21.81 5.74 -14.85
CA LEU A 138 -21.31 6.56 -13.75
C LEU A 138 -21.92 7.97 -13.77
N SER A 139 -22.12 8.56 -14.95
CA SER A 139 -22.82 9.84 -15.08
C SER A 139 -24.28 9.75 -14.64
N SER A 140 -24.97 8.65 -14.95
CA SER A 140 -26.34 8.39 -14.47
C SER A 140 -26.41 8.25 -12.95
N ALA A 141 -25.45 7.53 -12.35
CA ALA A 141 -25.36 7.42 -10.89
C ALA A 141 -25.20 8.81 -10.25
N ARG A 142 -24.27 9.63 -10.76
CA ARG A 142 -24.04 11.00 -10.28
C ARG A 142 -25.24 11.90 -10.46
N GLN A 143 -25.92 11.81 -11.61
CA GLN A 143 -27.11 12.61 -11.87
C GLN A 143 -28.20 12.32 -10.85
N VAL A 144 -28.48 11.04 -10.56
CA VAL A 144 -29.49 10.63 -9.57
C VAL A 144 -29.11 11.09 -8.15
N LEU A 145 -27.83 11.00 -7.80
CA LEU A 145 -27.31 11.44 -6.50
C LEU A 145 -27.37 12.96 -6.31
N LEU A 146 -27.16 13.74 -7.37
CA LEU A 146 -27.12 15.21 -7.32
C LEU A 146 -28.48 15.86 -7.61
N SER A 147 -29.40 15.17 -8.29
CA SER A 147 -30.72 15.72 -8.63
C SER A 147 -31.69 15.73 -7.45
N HIS A 148 -31.48 14.85 -6.47
CA HIS A 148 -32.21 14.90 -5.22
C HIS A 148 -31.45 15.80 -4.26
N ASN A 149 -32.13 16.75 -3.61
CA ASN A 149 -31.59 17.60 -2.52
C ASN A 149 -31.15 16.79 -1.26
N GLY A 150 -30.90 15.48 -1.41
CA GLY A 150 -30.42 14.60 -0.38
C GLY A 150 -28.90 14.62 -0.27
N THR A 151 -28.40 14.17 0.87
CA THR A 151 -26.99 13.94 1.09
C THR A 151 -26.53 12.73 0.26
N VAL A 152 -25.39 12.87 -0.42
CA VAL A 152 -24.78 11.76 -1.15
C VAL A 152 -24.33 10.70 -0.13
N PRO A 153 -24.64 9.40 -0.33
CA PRO A 153 -24.16 8.34 0.56
C PRO A 153 -22.62 8.40 0.69
N PRO A 154 -22.06 8.37 1.91
CA PRO A 154 -20.61 8.52 2.13
C PRO A 154 -19.78 7.55 1.28
N ALA A 155 -20.22 6.29 1.16
CA ALA A 155 -19.53 5.26 0.38
C ALA A 155 -19.42 5.57 -1.13
N LEU A 156 -20.31 6.43 -1.66
CA LEU A 156 -20.34 6.84 -3.07
C LEU A 156 -19.74 8.23 -3.31
N GLN A 157 -19.49 9.00 -2.25
CA GLN A 157 -19.08 10.40 -2.35
C GLN A 157 -17.79 10.58 -3.16
N TRP A 158 -16.84 9.64 -3.02
CA TRP A 158 -15.57 9.69 -3.73
C TRP A 158 -15.74 9.58 -5.26
N LEU A 159 -16.78 8.91 -5.76
CA LEU A 159 -17.08 8.81 -7.20
C LEU A 159 -17.60 10.13 -7.79
N CYS A 160 -18.18 10.99 -6.95
CA CYS A 160 -18.59 12.34 -7.33
C CYS A 160 -17.41 13.32 -7.33
N HIS A 161 -16.31 13.00 -6.64
CA HIS A 161 -15.10 13.81 -6.61
C HIS A 161 -14.28 13.64 -7.91
N PRO A 162 -13.68 14.70 -8.49
CA PRO A 162 -12.91 14.60 -9.75
C PRO A 162 -11.79 13.56 -9.72
N VAL A 163 -11.04 13.49 -8.62
CA VAL A 163 -9.94 12.53 -8.44
C VAL A 163 -10.46 11.09 -8.44
N GLY A 164 -11.55 10.83 -7.71
CA GLY A 164 -12.15 9.50 -7.64
C GLY A 164 -12.81 9.08 -8.95
N HIS A 165 -13.49 10.01 -9.62
CA HIS A 165 -14.04 9.79 -10.96
C HIS A 165 -12.94 9.42 -11.97
N ARG A 166 -11.82 10.17 -11.99
CA ARG A 166 -10.69 9.88 -12.88
C ARG A 166 -10.05 8.53 -12.56
N PHE A 167 -9.87 8.20 -11.28
CA PHE A 167 -9.40 6.89 -10.86
C PHE A 167 -10.33 5.76 -11.33
N PHE A 168 -11.65 5.93 -11.13
CA PHE A 168 -12.63 4.94 -11.54
C PHE A 168 -12.62 4.72 -13.05
N VAL A 169 -12.53 5.79 -13.83
CA VAL A 169 -12.66 5.70 -15.29
C VAL A 169 -11.34 5.29 -15.95
N ASP A 170 -10.25 6.02 -15.66
CA ASP A 170 -8.98 5.88 -16.35
C ASP A 170 -7.99 4.92 -15.65
N GLY A 171 -8.21 4.61 -14.37
CA GLY A 171 -7.30 3.74 -13.61
C GLY A 171 -7.29 2.29 -14.08
N ASP A 172 -6.15 1.62 -14.01
CA ASP A 172 -6.04 0.19 -14.33
C ASP A 172 -6.24 -0.65 -13.07
N TRP A 173 -7.49 -0.90 -12.72
CA TRP A 173 -7.88 -1.71 -11.57
C TRP A 173 -8.77 -2.89 -12.00
N ALA A 174 -8.76 -3.95 -11.21
CA ALA A 174 -9.56 -5.14 -11.45
C ALA A 174 -10.19 -5.65 -10.14
N VAL A 175 -11.44 -6.11 -10.24
CA VAL A 175 -12.13 -6.81 -9.14
C VAL A 175 -11.67 -8.26 -9.15
N LYS A 176 -11.23 -8.76 -7.99
CA LYS A 176 -10.70 -10.12 -7.85
C LYS A 176 -11.70 -11.01 -7.12
N SER A 177 -11.67 -12.30 -7.46
CA SER A 177 -12.51 -13.31 -6.80
C SER A 177 -12.06 -13.61 -5.37
N CYS A 178 -10.74 -13.63 -5.15
CA CYS A 178 -10.17 -13.71 -3.81
C CYS A 178 -9.95 -12.29 -3.28
N PRO A 179 -10.41 -11.98 -2.05
CA PRO A 179 -10.14 -10.69 -1.43
C PRO A 179 -8.63 -10.46 -1.34
N ARG A 180 -8.20 -9.21 -1.62
CA ARG A 180 -6.80 -8.84 -1.46
C ARG A 180 -6.54 -8.50 -0.01
N GLU A 181 -5.64 -9.25 0.62
CA GLU A 181 -5.04 -8.85 1.87
C GLU A 181 -4.01 -7.75 1.58
N SER A 182 -4.05 -6.68 2.37
CA SER A 182 -3.21 -5.51 2.20
C SER A 182 -2.86 -4.93 3.55
N ILE A 183 -1.60 -4.55 3.71
CA ILE A 183 -1.13 -3.85 4.89
C ILE A 183 -1.53 -2.37 4.87
N TYR A 184 -1.99 -1.84 3.74
CA TYR A 184 -2.26 -0.40 3.57
C TYR A 184 -3.72 -0.01 3.81
N SER A 185 -4.64 -0.97 3.69
CA SER A 185 -6.08 -0.72 3.91
C SER A 185 -6.86 -2.02 4.10
N SER A 186 -8.02 -1.92 4.74
CA SER A 186 -8.94 -3.04 5.01
C SER A 186 -10.20 -2.95 4.14
N THR A 187 -10.74 -4.09 3.70
CA THR A 187 -12.07 -4.17 3.06
C THR A 187 -13.10 -4.70 4.05
N SER A 188 -14.20 -3.97 4.28
CA SER A 188 -15.26 -4.44 5.18
C SER A 188 -16.13 -5.53 4.55
N ASN A 189 -16.44 -5.44 3.27
CA ASN A 189 -17.28 -6.42 2.59
C ASN A 189 -16.59 -6.96 1.32
N PRO A 190 -15.89 -8.10 1.39
CA PRO A 190 -15.25 -8.69 0.22
C PRO A 190 -16.25 -9.16 -0.86
N ALA A 191 -17.53 -9.33 -0.50
CA ALA A 191 -18.59 -9.70 -1.42
C ALA A 191 -19.10 -8.52 -2.27
N ASP A 192 -18.76 -7.28 -1.89
CA ASP A 192 -19.12 -6.09 -2.64
C ASP A 192 -17.96 -5.70 -3.58
N PRO A 193 -18.16 -5.73 -4.91
CA PRO A 193 -17.13 -5.32 -5.86
C PRO A 193 -16.75 -3.84 -5.72
N LEU A 194 -17.67 -2.97 -5.28
CA LEU A 194 -17.36 -1.56 -5.08
C LEU A 194 -16.41 -1.36 -3.88
N ALA A 195 -16.66 -2.05 -2.76
CA ALA A 195 -15.76 -2.03 -1.60
C ALA A 195 -14.32 -2.44 -1.95
N GLN A 196 -14.10 -3.38 -2.88
CA GLN A 196 -12.76 -3.72 -3.38
C GLN A 196 -12.13 -2.55 -4.16
N VAL A 197 -12.89 -1.89 -5.03
CA VAL A 197 -12.37 -0.74 -5.80
C VAL A 197 -12.12 0.47 -4.89
N THR A 198 -12.94 0.69 -3.87
CA THR A 198 -12.73 1.71 -2.84
C THR A 198 -11.49 1.43 -1.98
N GLN A 199 -11.17 0.15 -1.73
CA GLN A 199 -9.88 -0.23 -1.12
C GLN A 199 -8.70 0.19 -2.01
N LEU A 200 -8.72 -0.17 -3.29
CA LEU A 200 -7.69 0.25 -4.25
C LEU A 200 -7.57 1.76 -4.37
N PHE A 201 -8.70 2.48 -4.29
CA PHE A 201 -8.70 3.94 -4.34
C PHE A 201 -8.01 4.57 -3.12
N ARG A 202 -8.25 4.05 -1.91
CA ARG A 202 -7.57 4.53 -0.69
C ARG A 202 -6.06 4.29 -0.77
N GLU A 203 -5.64 3.13 -1.26
CA GLU A 203 -4.21 2.85 -1.49
C GLU A 203 -3.61 3.79 -2.55
N HIS A 204 -4.38 4.10 -3.61
CA HIS A 204 -3.95 5.06 -4.63
C HIS A 204 -3.76 6.47 -4.06
N LEU A 205 -4.64 6.93 -3.16
CA LEU A 205 -4.48 8.21 -2.48
C LEU A 205 -3.23 8.22 -1.60
N LEU A 206 -2.97 7.12 -0.87
CA LEU A 206 -1.75 6.96 -0.07
C LEU A 206 -0.49 7.00 -0.95
N GLU A 207 -0.49 6.28 -2.06
CA GLU A 207 0.59 6.29 -3.05
C GLU A 207 0.83 7.70 -3.60
N LYS A 208 -0.23 8.43 -3.95
CA LYS A 208 -0.13 9.81 -4.44
C LYS A 208 0.47 10.75 -3.39
N ALA A 209 0.06 10.63 -2.13
CA ALA A 209 0.65 11.41 -1.04
C ALA A 209 2.15 11.12 -0.88
N LEU A 210 2.56 9.85 -0.87
CA LEU A 210 3.97 9.45 -0.78
C LEU A 210 4.79 9.91 -2.00
N LEU A 211 4.22 9.86 -3.20
CA LEU A 211 4.87 10.36 -4.41
C LEU A 211 5.11 11.87 -4.35
N CYS A 212 4.17 12.65 -3.81
CA CYS A 212 4.38 14.09 -3.59
C CYS A 212 5.59 14.34 -2.67
N ILE A 213 5.71 13.59 -1.57
CA ILE A 213 6.84 13.70 -0.62
C ILE A 213 8.17 13.36 -1.30
N SER A 214 8.22 12.23 -2.03
CA SER A 214 9.46 11.77 -2.69
C SER A 214 10.00 12.70 -3.77
N ARG A 215 9.13 13.51 -4.41
CA ARG A 215 9.53 14.43 -5.47
C ARG A 215 10.25 15.69 -4.94
N LEU A 216 9.98 16.06 -3.69
CA LEU A 216 10.56 17.24 -3.03
C LEU A 216 12.02 17.01 -2.61
N GLU A 217 12.48 15.76 -2.54
CA GLU A 217 13.90 15.44 -2.31
C GLU A 217 14.80 15.75 -3.54
N SER A 218 14.20 16.19 -4.67
CA SER A 218 14.92 16.68 -5.85
C SER A 218 15.10 18.21 -5.80
N PRO A 219 16.34 18.74 -5.93
CA PRO A 219 16.58 20.17 -5.76
C PRO A 219 16.03 20.97 -6.95
N MET A 220 14.90 21.64 -6.75
CA MET A 220 14.48 22.79 -7.56
C MET A 220 14.68 24.05 -6.71
N PRO A 221 15.12 25.18 -7.30
CA PRO A 221 15.45 26.38 -6.54
C PRO A 221 14.23 26.90 -5.78
N ALA A 222 14.48 27.27 -4.53
CA ALA A 222 13.52 27.76 -3.56
C ALA A 222 12.68 28.92 -4.12
N SER A 223 11.41 28.64 -4.36
CA SER A 223 10.36 29.67 -4.29
C SER A 223 9.13 29.09 -3.61
N HIS A 224 8.92 29.54 -2.37
CA HIS A 224 7.74 29.43 -1.50
C HIS A 224 7.51 28.11 -0.73
N ASN A 225 7.93 28.14 0.55
CA ASN A 225 7.86 27.06 1.55
C ASN A 225 6.46 26.82 2.18
N GLU A 226 5.41 27.57 1.84
CA GLU A 226 4.10 27.44 2.53
C GLU A 226 3.16 26.38 1.90
N GLY A 227 3.46 25.91 0.69
CA GLY A 227 2.59 24.98 -0.06
C GLY A 227 3.20 23.63 -0.44
N GLU A 228 4.45 23.36 -0.03
CA GLU A 228 5.24 22.22 -0.55
C GLU A 228 4.55 20.86 -0.36
N PHE A 229 3.76 20.70 0.72
CA PHE A 229 3.04 19.47 1.04
C PHE A 229 1.51 19.58 0.92
N SER A 230 0.98 20.68 0.39
CA SER A 230 -0.49 20.91 0.31
C SER A 230 -1.19 19.77 -0.42
N ASP A 231 -0.69 19.40 -1.60
CA ASP A 231 -1.23 18.31 -2.41
C ASP A 231 -1.23 16.97 -1.63
N ALA A 232 -0.15 16.69 -0.89
CA ALA A 232 -0.03 15.45 -0.11
C ALA A 232 -1.05 15.40 1.03
N LEU A 233 -1.22 16.51 1.75
CA LEU A 233 -2.20 16.63 2.83
C LEU A 233 -3.65 16.57 2.30
N GLU A 234 -3.93 17.12 1.12
CA GLU A 234 -5.24 16.98 0.45
C GLU A 234 -5.57 15.51 0.13
N TYR A 235 -4.61 14.75 -0.41
CA TYR A 235 -4.79 13.32 -0.65
C TYR A 235 -5.01 12.54 0.65
N LEU A 236 -4.29 12.86 1.72
CA LEU A 236 -4.44 12.20 3.03
C LEU A 236 -5.77 12.54 3.70
N HIS A 237 -6.22 13.79 3.62
CA HIS A 237 -7.54 14.21 4.09
C HIS A 237 -8.65 13.46 3.34
N PHE A 238 -8.52 13.35 2.02
CA PHE A 238 -9.50 12.62 1.21
C PHE A 238 -9.47 11.11 1.51
N LEU A 239 -8.29 10.54 1.77
CA LEU A 239 -8.15 9.16 2.21
C LEU A 239 -8.89 8.92 3.54
N ASN A 240 -8.71 9.79 4.53
CA ASN A 240 -9.41 9.68 5.82
C ASN A 240 -10.92 9.76 5.64
N SER A 241 -11.41 10.69 4.82
CA SER A 241 -12.84 10.79 4.50
C SER A 241 -13.39 9.50 3.86
N CYS A 242 -12.60 8.84 3.00
CA CYS A 242 -12.97 7.55 2.43
C CYS A 242 -12.87 6.39 3.45
N ALA A 243 -11.95 6.47 4.40
CA ALA A 243 -11.78 5.48 5.46
C ALA A 243 -12.91 5.53 6.49
N ASP A 244 -13.52 6.69 6.72
CA ASP A 244 -14.69 6.89 7.59
C ASP A 244 -16.02 6.48 6.95
N ALA A 245 -16.04 6.38 5.63
CA ALA A 245 -17.24 6.07 4.84
C ALA A 245 -17.46 4.55 4.62
N VAL A 246 -16.76 3.68 5.35
CA VAL A 246 -16.80 2.24 5.12
C VAL A 246 -18.11 1.65 5.68
N PRO A 247 -18.88 0.84 4.93
CA PRO A 247 -20.08 0.22 5.46
C PRO A 247 -19.75 -0.73 6.64
N SER A 248 -20.46 -0.61 7.77
CA SER A 248 -20.28 -1.52 8.90
C SER A 248 -20.74 -2.96 8.57
N GLN A 249 -20.06 -3.95 9.15
CA GLN A 249 -20.34 -5.38 8.90
C GLN A 249 -21.45 -5.97 9.80
N THR A 250 -21.89 -5.24 10.84
CA THR A 250 -22.90 -5.74 11.77
C THR A 250 -24.30 -5.51 11.21
N PRO A 251 -25.10 -6.55 10.94
CA PRO A 251 -26.51 -6.36 10.65
C PRO A 251 -27.20 -5.94 11.96
N SER A 252 -27.36 -4.65 12.19
CA SER A 252 -28.20 -4.17 13.29
C SER A 252 -29.65 -4.49 12.94
N ILE A 253 -30.26 -5.39 13.72
CA ILE A 253 -31.69 -5.74 13.69
C ILE A 253 -32.58 -4.54 14.13
N SER A 254 -32.02 -3.36 14.40
CA SER A 254 -32.77 -2.16 14.76
C SER A 254 -33.24 -1.39 13.52
N THR A 255 -34.55 -1.18 13.44
CA THR A 255 -35.32 -0.56 12.35
C THR A 255 -35.11 0.94 12.15
N ASN A 256 -33.96 1.50 12.51
CA ASN A 256 -33.64 2.90 12.26
C ASN A 256 -32.53 2.98 11.20
N MET A 257 -32.92 3.47 10.02
CA MET A 257 -32.09 3.69 8.83
C MET A 257 -31.13 4.87 9.02
N ASP A 258 -30.16 4.74 9.93
CA ASP A 258 -28.88 5.42 9.80
C ASP A 258 -27.83 4.32 9.74
N GLY A 259 -27.37 4.01 8.53
CA GLY A 259 -26.36 2.98 8.33
C GLY A 259 -25.11 3.35 9.10
N ALA A 260 -24.84 2.67 10.22
CA ALA A 260 -23.64 2.90 11.00
C ALA A 260 -22.42 2.76 10.07
N THR A 261 -21.72 3.86 9.82
CA THR A 261 -20.48 3.85 9.06
C THR A 261 -19.39 3.26 9.95
N GLY A 262 -18.78 2.18 9.49
CA GLY A 262 -17.54 1.66 10.05
C GLY A 262 -16.35 2.48 9.57
N THR A 263 -15.20 2.23 10.18
CA THR A 263 -13.93 2.88 9.83
C THR A 263 -12.92 1.86 9.31
N ASP A 264 -11.99 2.29 8.47
CA ASP A 264 -10.79 1.51 8.14
C ASP A 264 -9.60 1.96 9.00
N PRO A 265 -9.32 1.26 10.12
CA PRO A 265 -8.27 1.66 11.03
C PRO A 265 -6.87 1.52 10.40
N VAL A 266 -6.69 0.64 9.41
CA VAL A 266 -5.40 0.42 8.75
C VAL A 266 -5.05 1.62 7.87
N ALA A 267 -5.99 2.08 7.05
CA ALA A 267 -5.79 3.26 6.21
C ALA A 267 -5.57 4.54 7.04
N HIS A 268 -6.37 4.73 8.11
CA HIS A 268 -6.19 5.84 9.05
C HIS A 268 -4.82 5.84 9.72
N TRP A 269 -4.32 4.66 10.10
CA TRP A 269 -3.01 4.55 10.72
C TRP A 269 -1.89 4.96 9.75
N TRP A 270 -1.91 4.45 8.50
CA TRP A 270 -0.95 4.87 7.49
C TRP A 270 -1.04 6.35 7.14
N ALA A 271 -2.25 6.89 7.03
CA ALA A 271 -2.43 8.32 6.81
C ALA A 271 -1.83 9.13 7.96
N SER A 272 -2.06 8.74 9.21
CA SER A 272 -1.47 9.38 10.40
C SER A 272 0.06 9.33 10.38
N VAL A 273 0.65 8.19 10.01
CA VAL A 273 2.11 8.04 9.87
C VAL A 273 2.66 9.01 8.82
N VAL A 274 2.03 9.10 7.64
CA VAL A 274 2.51 9.98 6.56
C VAL A 274 2.28 11.46 6.89
N THR A 275 1.14 11.83 7.47
CA THR A 275 0.87 13.20 7.93
C THR A 275 1.90 13.65 8.96
N MET A 276 2.28 12.77 9.89
CA MET A 276 3.31 13.06 10.88
C MET A 276 4.69 13.27 10.24
N VAL A 277 5.04 12.48 9.20
CA VAL A 277 6.27 12.72 8.44
C VAL A 277 6.24 14.09 7.77
N ILE A 278 5.11 14.49 7.16
CA ILE A 278 4.95 15.81 6.55
C ILE A 278 5.14 16.93 7.59
N HIS A 279 4.45 16.88 8.72
CA HIS A 279 4.58 17.90 9.76
C HIS A 279 5.98 17.93 10.38
N GLY A 280 6.63 16.77 10.53
CA GLY A 280 8.02 16.67 10.96
C GLY A 280 9.00 17.31 9.97
N LEU A 281 8.75 17.19 8.66
CA LEU A 281 9.53 17.87 7.62
C LEU A 281 9.27 19.38 7.58
N GLN A 282 8.05 19.82 7.92
CA GLN A 282 7.68 21.23 8.04
C GLN A 282 8.23 21.88 9.33
N GLY A 283 8.66 21.09 10.32
CA GLY A 283 9.07 21.57 11.64
C GLY A 283 7.91 21.97 12.54
N ASP A 284 6.69 21.49 12.28
CA ASP A 284 5.52 21.72 13.11
C ASP A 284 5.42 20.67 14.21
N ASP A 285 6.22 20.87 15.27
CA ASP A 285 6.31 19.95 16.41
C ASP A 285 4.94 19.77 17.12
N GLU A 286 4.12 20.82 17.20
CA GLU A 286 2.80 20.73 17.84
C GLU A 286 1.85 19.80 17.07
N ALA A 287 1.83 19.90 15.74
CA ALA A 287 1.02 19.00 14.91
C ALA A 287 1.52 17.55 15.00
N VAL A 288 2.83 17.35 15.09
CA VAL A 288 3.45 16.03 15.31
C VAL A 288 3.02 15.44 16.66
N GLU A 289 3.01 16.22 17.75
CA GLU A 289 2.59 15.77 19.08
C GLU A 289 1.13 15.30 19.11
N ARG A 290 0.24 15.98 18.39
CA ARG A 290 -1.19 15.60 18.28
C ARG A 290 -1.37 14.23 17.62
N LEU A 291 -0.44 13.80 16.75
CA LEU A 291 -0.50 12.54 16.02
C LEU A 291 0.09 11.34 16.78
N TYR A 292 0.82 11.58 17.88
CA TYR A 292 1.42 10.51 18.69
C TYR A 292 0.46 9.39 19.11
N PRO A 293 -0.72 9.67 19.73
CA PRO A 293 -1.63 8.61 20.13
C PRO A 293 -2.12 7.77 18.94
N LEU A 294 -2.32 8.40 17.78
CA LEU A 294 -2.81 7.73 16.58
C LEU A 294 -1.75 6.75 16.03
N VAL A 295 -0.50 7.19 15.91
CA VAL A 295 0.59 6.37 15.39
C VAL A 295 1.01 5.27 16.38
N GLU A 296 0.99 5.53 17.70
CA GLU A 296 1.27 4.50 18.71
C GLU A 296 0.23 3.38 18.73
N SER A 297 -1.03 3.71 18.45
CA SER A 297 -2.15 2.77 18.46
C SER A 297 -2.23 1.90 17.19
N MET A 298 -1.18 1.12 16.92
CA MET A 298 -1.11 0.27 15.73
C MET A 298 -2.29 -0.74 15.68
N PRO A 299 -3.10 -0.75 14.60
CA PRO A 299 -4.25 -1.65 14.45
C PRO A 299 -3.87 -3.13 14.59
N LYS A 300 -4.77 -3.94 15.19
CA LYS A 300 -4.54 -5.38 15.41
C LYS A 300 -4.23 -6.14 14.11
N ALA A 301 -4.84 -5.74 12.99
CA ALA A 301 -4.58 -6.32 11.67
C ALA A 301 -3.11 -6.21 11.24
N LEU A 302 -2.40 -5.16 11.67
CA LEU A 302 -0.97 -4.93 11.35
C LEU A 302 -0.01 -5.52 12.40
N GLN A 303 -0.53 -6.03 13.51
CA GLN A 303 0.29 -6.68 14.54
C GLN A 303 0.64 -8.13 14.16
N VAL A 304 -0.07 -8.70 13.18
CA VAL A 304 0.19 -10.04 12.65
C VAL A 304 1.53 -10.03 11.90
N PRO A 305 2.41 -11.04 12.11
CA PRO A 305 3.81 -10.95 11.71
C PRO A 305 4.11 -11.15 10.21
N GLU A 306 3.12 -11.09 9.31
CA GLU A 306 3.31 -11.38 7.88
C GLU A 306 4.22 -10.38 7.16
N ASP A 307 4.04 -9.08 7.40
CA ASP A 307 4.93 -8.04 6.88
C ASP A 307 5.54 -7.24 8.05
N PRO A 308 6.87 -7.13 8.14
CA PRO A 308 7.52 -6.31 9.16
C PRO A 308 7.47 -4.80 8.87
N LEU A 309 7.01 -4.34 7.71
CA LEU A 309 6.97 -2.92 7.34
C LEU A 309 6.21 -2.00 8.32
N PRO A 310 5.00 -2.34 8.82
CA PRO A 310 4.32 -1.52 9.82
C PRO A 310 5.13 -1.38 11.12
N ARG A 311 5.85 -2.44 11.52
CA ARG A 311 6.76 -2.40 12.66
C ARG A 311 7.96 -1.49 12.39
N ALA A 312 8.52 -1.54 11.18
CA ALA A 312 9.58 -0.61 10.78
C ALA A 312 9.13 0.85 10.93
N ALA A 313 7.97 1.21 10.37
CA ALA A 313 7.41 2.56 10.46
C ALA A 313 7.16 2.99 11.93
N LEU A 314 6.60 2.11 12.77
CA LEU A 314 6.39 2.38 14.19
C LEU A 314 7.70 2.60 14.96
N HIS A 315 8.75 1.85 14.65
CA HIS A 315 10.06 2.03 15.27
C HIS A 315 10.77 3.30 14.79
N THR A 316 10.62 3.68 13.52
CA THR A 316 11.08 4.98 13.00
C THR A 316 10.39 6.13 13.72
N PHE A 317 9.08 6.04 13.92
CA PHE A 317 8.33 7.00 14.73
C PHE A 317 8.87 7.10 16.17
N LYS A 318 9.06 5.97 16.84
CA LYS A 318 9.60 5.94 18.21
C LYS A 318 10.97 6.59 18.26
N ALA A 319 11.83 6.35 17.26
CA ALA A 319 13.13 7.01 17.15
C ALA A 319 12.98 8.54 17.03
N ALA A 320 12.12 9.02 16.12
CA ALA A 320 11.88 10.44 15.91
C ALA A 320 11.43 11.15 17.20
N ARG A 321 10.50 10.56 17.95
CA ARG A 321 10.04 11.11 19.23
C ARG A 321 11.16 11.14 20.30
N MET A 322 12.04 10.13 20.29
CA MET A 322 13.12 10.03 21.27
C MET A 322 14.31 10.93 20.98
N LEU A 323 14.43 11.44 19.75
CA LEU A 323 15.47 12.38 19.34
C LEU A 323 15.54 13.62 20.26
N LEU A 324 14.39 14.06 20.77
CA LEU A 324 14.27 15.25 21.63
C LEU A 324 14.67 15.01 23.09
N ASN A 325 14.73 13.75 23.56
CA ASN A 325 14.84 13.43 25.00
C ASN A 325 15.96 12.45 25.39
N LYS A 326 16.26 11.43 24.57
CA LYS A 326 17.22 10.35 24.91
C LYS A 326 17.88 9.76 23.66
N LEU A 327 19.06 10.26 23.30
CA LEU A 327 19.72 9.95 22.03
C LEU A 327 20.21 8.49 21.90
N ASP A 328 20.72 7.88 22.98
CA ASP A 328 21.09 6.45 23.00
C ASP A 328 19.91 5.53 22.66
N SER A 329 18.73 5.89 23.18
CA SER A 329 17.51 5.12 22.94
C SER A 329 16.95 5.35 21.54
N CYS A 330 17.19 6.52 20.94
CA CYS A 330 16.85 6.80 19.55
C CYS A 330 17.60 5.85 18.61
N LEU A 331 18.91 5.65 18.80
CA LEU A 331 19.71 4.73 17.99
C LEU A 331 19.21 3.29 18.06
N GLY A 332 18.88 2.81 19.26
CA GLY A 332 18.32 1.46 19.43
C GLY A 332 16.94 1.28 18.76
N GLN A 333 16.14 2.34 18.61
CA GLN A 333 14.89 2.29 17.84
C GLN A 333 15.15 2.35 16.33
N CYS A 334 16.11 3.16 15.88
CA CYS A 334 16.55 3.19 14.48
C CYS A 334 17.06 1.82 14.02
N ASP A 335 17.83 1.12 14.85
CA ASP A 335 18.34 -0.21 14.54
C ASP A 335 17.20 -1.22 14.33
N LYS A 336 16.22 -1.22 15.25
CA LYS A 336 15.02 -2.06 15.12
C LYS A 336 14.21 -1.72 13.86
N ALA A 337 14.04 -0.44 13.56
CA ALA A 337 13.37 0.01 12.34
C ALA A 337 14.10 -0.50 11.09
N GLY A 338 15.42 -0.37 11.06
CA GLY A 338 16.28 -0.85 9.99
C GLY A 338 16.23 -2.36 9.81
N ASP A 339 16.18 -3.12 10.90
CA ASP A 339 16.05 -4.58 10.87
C ASP A 339 14.71 -5.00 10.25
N TYR A 340 13.59 -4.43 10.74
CA TYR A 340 12.27 -4.71 10.17
C TYR A 340 12.14 -4.29 8.70
N LEU A 341 12.72 -3.14 8.33
CA LEU A 341 12.70 -2.68 6.94
C LEU A 341 13.52 -3.61 6.04
N ARG A 342 14.68 -4.06 6.52
CA ARG A 342 15.54 -5.02 5.81
C ARG A 342 14.83 -6.34 5.60
N ASP A 343 14.09 -6.82 6.59
CA ASP A 343 13.31 -8.06 6.49
C ASP A 343 12.16 -7.92 5.48
N SER A 344 11.48 -6.77 5.46
CA SER A 344 10.39 -6.47 4.50
C SER A 344 10.92 -6.41 3.06
N LEU A 345 12.04 -5.72 2.84
CA LEU A 345 12.70 -5.63 1.54
C LEU A 345 13.34 -6.96 1.13
N GLY A 346 13.79 -7.77 2.09
CA GLY A 346 14.42 -9.07 1.88
C GLY A 346 13.48 -10.13 1.33
N GLY A 347 12.17 -10.06 1.64
CA GLY A 347 11.14 -10.91 1.06
C GLY A 347 10.90 -10.67 -0.43
N ASN A 348 11.17 -9.45 -0.91
CA ASN A 348 10.99 -9.02 -2.30
C ASN A 348 12.32 -8.55 -2.90
N THR A 349 13.23 -9.49 -3.22
CA THR A 349 14.38 -9.31 -4.12
C THR A 349 14.98 -7.89 -4.19
N SER A 350 15.70 -7.46 -3.17
CA SER A 350 16.92 -6.69 -3.37
C SER A 350 17.81 -6.83 -2.15
N ALA A 351 19.10 -6.96 -2.40
CA ALA A 351 20.07 -7.02 -1.33
C ALA A 351 20.22 -5.66 -0.66
N SER A 352 20.63 -5.64 0.61
CA SER A 352 21.10 -4.41 1.26
C SER A 352 22.15 -3.75 0.36
N THR A 353 22.41 -2.44 0.48
CA THR A 353 23.42 -1.77 -0.35
C THR A 353 24.76 -2.54 -0.37
N ILE A 354 25.11 -3.18 0.76
CA ILE A 354 26.24 -4.11 0.89
C ILE A 354 26.05 -5.37 0.04
N GLY A 355 24.90 -6.04 0.12
CA GLY A 355 24.62 -7.20 -0.72
C GLY A 355 24.42 -6.87 -2.21
N ARG A 356 24.03 -5.64 -2.60
CA ARG A 356 24.02 -5.17 -4.01
C ARG A 356 25.43 -4.86 -4.49
N MET A 357 26.29 -4.32 -3.61
CA MET A 357 27.71 -4.22 -3.89
C MET A 357 28.36 -5.60 -4.09
N GLN A 358 27.89 -6.64 -3.38
CA GLN A 358 28.41 -8.02 -3.47
C GLN A 358 27.79 -8.85 -4.60
N ALA A 359 26.53 -8.59 -4.98
CA ALA A 359 25.86 -9.10 -6.18
C ALA A 359 26.44 -8.44 -7.43
N SER A 360 27.76 -8.59 -7.58
CA SER A 360 28.43 -8.55 -8.85
C SER A 360 27.65 -9.46 -9.80
N GLN A 361 27.22 -8.85 -10.89
CA GLN A 361 26.73 -9.56 -12.06
C GLN A 361 27.63 -10.77 -12.36
N PRO A 362 27.15 -11.80 -13.06
CA PRO A 362 27.90 -13.02 -13.38
C PRO A 362 29.23 -12.77 -14.15
N HIS A 363 29.66 -11.54 -14.36
CA HIS A 363 30.85 -11.12 -15.10
C HIS A 363 31.70 -10.12 -14.29
N GLY A 364 32.24 -10.52 -13.13
CA GLY A 364 33.49 -9.98 -12.53
C GLY A 364 33.69 -8.46 -12.36
N ALA A 365 32.70 -7.61 -12.64
CA ALA A 365 32.82 -6.17 -12.62
C ALA A 365 32.46 -5.63 -11.23
N PRO A 366 33.29 -4.75 -10.64
CA PRO A 366 32.98 -4.15 -9.36
C PRO A 366 31.70 -3.30 -9.45
N TYR A 367 30.82 -3.39 -8.46
CA TYR A 367 29.62 -2.56 -8.37
C TYR A 367 29.96 -1.06 -8.52
N GLN A 368 29.12 -0.31 -9.24
CA GLN A 368 29.20 1.13 -9.35
C GLN A 368 27.85 1.71 -8.97
N ALA A 369 27.82 2.48 -7.88
CA ALA A 369 26.61 3.16 -7.45
C ALA A 369 26.21 4.24 -8.44
N SER A 370 24.90 4.43 -8.65
CA SER A 370 24.41 5.54 -9.46
C SER A 370 24.66 6.89 -8.76
N ALA A 371 24.67 7.99 -9.52
CA ALA A 371 24.81 9.33 -8.94
C ALA A 371 23.70 9.66 -7.93
N LEU A 372 22.50 9.11 -8.14
CA LEU A 372 21.35 9.27 -7.26
C LEU A 372 21.54 8.48 -5.95
N GLU A 373 22.00 7.23 -6.04
CA GLU A 373 22.33 6.40 -4.86
C GLU A 373 23.42 7.04 -4.01
N LEU A 374 24.49 7.56 -4.64
CA LEU A 374 25.57 8.26 -3.94
C LEU A 374 25.08 9.53 -3.25
N ARG A 375 24.17 10.29 -3.88
CA ARG A 375 23.60 11.51 -3.31
C ARG A 375 22.77 11.20 -2.06
N GLY A 376 21.87 10.22 -2.13
CA GLY A 376 21.08 9.79 -0.98
C GLY A 376 21.97 9.32 0.18
N PHE A 377 22.98 8.50 -0.13
CA PHE A 377 23.94 8.02 0.87
C PHE A 377 24.76 9.15 1.51
N GLN A 378 25.08 10.21 0.76
CA GLN A 378 25.76 11.39 1.31
C GLN A 378 24.86 12.22 2.25
N GLN A 379 23.56 12.29 1.97
CA GLN A 379 22.58 12.93 2.85
C GLN A 379 22.35 12.13 4.14
N GLU A 380 22.34 10.80 4.05
CA GLU A 380 22.32 9.93 5.23
C GLU A 380 23.57 10.14 6.08
N LEU A 381 24.75 10.19 5.46
CA LEU A 381 26.02 10.42 6.16
C LEU A 381 26.08 11.81 6.82
N SER A 382 25.52 12.86 6.19
CA SER A 382 25.46 14.18 6.81
C SER A 382 24.52 14.21 8.01
N SER A 383 23.40 13.50 7.94
CA SER A 383 22.46 13.35 9.06
C SER A 383 23.05 12.54 10.21
N LEU A 384 23.76 11.45 9.91
CA LEU A 384 24.49 10.68 10.92
C LEU A 384 25.61 11.49 11.57
N ARG A 385 26.32 12.35 10.81
CA ARG A 385 27.31 13.27 11.37
C ARG A 385 26.69 14.27 12.34
N ARG A 386 25.52 14.84 12.00
CA ARG A 386 24.78 15.73 12.93
C ARG A 386 24.39 14.99 14.20
N LEU A 387 23.91 13.74 14.07
CA LEU A 387 23.57 12.92 15.23
C LEU A 387 24.79 12.56 16.08
N ALA A 388 25.92 12.26 15.46
CA ALA A 388 27.16 11.93 16.17
C ALA A 388 27.84 13.15 16.83
N GLN A 389 27.48 14.38 16.44
CA GLN A 389 27.87 15.58 17.18
C GLN A 389 27.14 15.67 18.53
N ALA A 390 25.90 15.20 18.58
CA ALA A 390 25.11 15.13 19.81
C ALA A 390 25.38 13.85 20.63
N ASP A 391 25.77 12.74 19.97
CA ASP A 391 26.13 11.45 20.60
C ASP A 391 27.51 10.95 20.16
N LYS A 392 28.53 11.15 21.00
CA LYS A 392 29.91 10.71 20.70
C LYS A 392 30.02 9.20 20.39
N PRO A 393 29.30 8.30 21.07
CA PRO A 393 29.23 6.90 20.71
C PRO A 393 28.71 6.57 19.32
N ALA A 394 28.04 7.46 18.59
CA ALA A 394 27.61 7.20 17.20
C ALA A 394 28.74 7.39 16.16
N MET A 395 29.91 7.91 16.57
CA MET A 395 31.01 8.23 15.67
C MET A 395 31.60 7.01 14.94
N HIS A 396 31.55 5.80 15.51
CA HIS A 396 32.02 4.60 14.80
C HIS A 396 31.15 4.28 13.58
N ARG A 397 29.85 4.57 13.64
CA ARG A 397 28.93 4.44 12.50
C ARG A 397 29.26 5.43 11.40
N VAL A 398 29.65 6.65 11.76
CA VAL A 398 30.10 7.67 10.79
C VAL A 398 31.31 7.14 10.02
N PHE A 399 32.29 6.51 10.69
CA PHE A 399 33.45 5.94 10.02
C PHE A 399 33.06 4.79 9.08
N LEU A 400 32.17 3.90 9.51
CA LEU A 400 31.70 2.77 8.70
C LEU A 400 30.93 3.25 7.45
N HIS A 401 30.01 4.19 7.61
CA HIS A 401 29.26 4.75 6.48
C HIS A 401 30.16 5.60 5.57
N GLU A 402 31.09 6.41 6.10
CA GLU A 402 32.05 7.12 5.26
C GLU A 402 32.93 6.16 4.45
N ALA A 403 33.36 5.04 5.04
CA ALA A 403 34.08 3.99 4.31
C ALA A 403 33.19 3.39 3.20
N THR A 404 31.93 3.12 3.48
CA THR A 404 30.95 2.57 2.53
C THR A 404 30.71 3.53 1.35
N ALA A 405 30.51 4.84 1.61
CA ALA A 405 30.38 5.87 0.58
C ALA A 405 31.61 5.92 -0.33
N ARG A 406 32.81 5.80 0.26
CA ARG A 406 34.08 5.78 -0.48
C ARG A 406 34.20 4.54 -1.38
N LEU A 407 33.72 3.38 -0.91
CA LEU A 407 33.66 2.16 -1.74
C LEU A 407 32.68 2.33 -2.90
N MET A 408 31.48 2.87 -2.64
CA MET A 408 30.48 3.17 -3.69
C MET A 408 31.03 4.12 -4.77
N ALA A 409 31.81 5.11 -4.35
CA ALA A 409 32.44 6.09 -5.24
C ALA A 409 33.80 5.63 -5.83
N ARG A 410 34.24 4.40 -5.54
CA ARG A 410 35.56 3.85 -5.93
C ARG A 410 36.75 4.76 -5.56
N ALA A 411 36.66 5.41 -4.40
CA ALA A 411 37.73 6.26 -3.88
C ALA A 411 38.92 5.41 -3.37
N SER A 412 40.07 6.07 -3.15
CA SER A 412 41.32 5.38 -2.80
C SER A 412 41.20 4.48 -1.55
N PRO A 413 41.75 3.24 -1.58
CA PRO A 413 41.56 2.23 -0.55
C PRO A 413 42.27 2.54 0.77
N THR A 414 43.34 3.34 0.75
CA THR A 414 44.13 3.66 1.95
C THR A 414 43.30 4.35 3.04
N ARG A 415 42.53 5.39 2.67
CA ARG A 415 41.66 6.11 3.61
C ARG A 415 40.44 5.27 4.00
N THR A 416 39.94 4.43 3.09
CA THR A 416 38.85 3.48 3.38
C THR A 416 39.28 2.45 4.42
N HIS A 417 40.49 1.90 4.31
CA HIS A 417 41.07 1.00 5.32
C HIS A 417 41.21 1.69 6.69
N GLN A 418 41.73 2.92 6.74
CA GLN A 418 41.85 3.68 8.00
C GLN A 418 40.49 3.92 8.67
N LEU A 419 39.43 4.18 7.90
CA LEU A 419 38.08 4.39 8.42
C LEU A 419 37.47 3.09 8.96
N LEU A 420 37.63 1.97 8.24
CA LEU A 420 37.18 0.65 8.72
C LEU A 420 37.95 0.20 9.97
N ASP A 421 39.25 0.45 10.02
CA ASP A 421 40.05 0.17 11.21
C ASP A 421 39.60 1.04 12.40
N ARG A 422 39.26 2.32 12.17
CA ARG A 422 38.68 3.19 13.21
C ARG A 422 37.29 2.77 13.67
N SER A 423 36.45 2.17 12.82
CA SER A 423 35.14 1.65 13.23
C SER A 423 35.26 0.35 14.04
N LEU A 424 36.30 -0.45 13.77
CA LEU A 424 36.57 -1.73 14.45
C LEU A 424 37.38 -1.58 15.75
N ARG A 425 38.16 -0.51 15.90
CA ARG A 425 38.99 -0.28 17.09
C ARG A 425 38.13 -0.12 18.34
N ARG A 426 38.20 -1.11 19.23
CA ARG A 426 37.83 -1.01 20.65
C ARG A 426 38.73 0.03 21.31
N ARG A 427 38.36 1.31 21.33
CA ARG A 427 39.08 2.27 22.18
C ARG A 427 38.65 1.99 23.62
N GLY A 428 39.38 1.12 24.31
CA GLY A 428 39.18 0.97 25.75
C GLY A 428 39.81 -0.24 26.44
N ALA A 429 41.15 -0.30 26.55
CA ALA A 429 41.93 -0.69 27.75
C ALA A 429 43.31 -1.26 27.39
N SER A 430 44.33 -0.39 27.34
CA SER A 430 45.64 -0.75 27.86
C SER A 430 46.23 0.49 28.51
N GLY A 431 46.34 0.47 29.84
CA GLY A 431 47.13 1.42 30.63
C GLY A 431 46.45 2.65 31.26
N LEU A 432 45.41 2.51 32.10
CA LEU A 432 45.15 3.43 33.23
C LEU A 432 44.20 2.78 34.26
N PRO A 433 44.32 3.06 35.58
CA PRO A 433 43.62 2.29 36.62
C PRO A 433 42.12 2.58 36.65
N LYS A 434 41.37 1.58 37.16
CA LYS A 434 39.93 1.61 37.45
C LYS A 434 39.52 2.89 38.17
N GLY A 435 38.77 3.75 37.48
CA GLY A 435 38.02 4.83 38.09
C GLY A 435 37.20 5.54 37.01
N ALA A 436 35.87 5.43 37.09
CA ALA A 436 34.88 6.12 36.25
C ALA A 436 35.06 5.93 34.73
N ARG A 437 34.62 4.78 34.19
CA ARG A 437 34.24 4.69 32.77
C ARG A 437 32.73 4.76 32.64
N GLU A 438 32.26 5.87 32.08
CA GLU A 438 30.97 5.90 31.39
C GLU A 438 30.94 4.76 30.35
N PRO A 439 29.78 4.13 30.09
CA PRO A 439 29.69 3.02 29.16
C PRO A 439 29.90 3.53 27.73
N GLU A 440 31.15 3.54 27.26
CA GLU A 440 31.45 3.72 25.83
C GLU A 440 30.67 2.67 25.03
N SER A 441 29.74 3.10 24.17
CA SER A 441 28.94 2.17 23.38
C SER A 441 29.85 1.37 22.45
N ARG A 442 29.75 0.03 22.58
CA ARG A 442 30.54 -0.91 21.80
C ARG A 442 29.86 -1.09 20.45
N PRO A 443 30.61 -1.22 19.34
CA PRO A 443 30.02 -1.56 18.06
C PRO A 443 29.24 -2.86 18.21
N THR A 444 28.01 -2.90 17.70
CA THR A 444 27.17 -4.09 17.82
C THR A 444 27.83 -5.26 17.08
N ALA A 445 27.56 -6.50 17.52
CA ALA A 445 28.12 -7.67 16.83
C ALA A 445 27.76 -7.69 15.33
N ARG A 446 26.64 -7.06 14.96
CA ARG A 446 26.19 -6.84 13.58
C ARG A 446 27.03 -5.81 12.83
N GLU A 447 27.29 -4.65 13.41
CA GLU A 447 28.17 -3.62 12.81
C GLU A 447 29.60 -4.12 12.61
N GLN A 448 30.10 -4.90 13.57
CA GLN A 448 31.42 -5.55 13.45
C GLN A 448 31.44 -6.54 12.28
N ALA A 449 30.38 -7.34 12.12
CA ALA A 449 30.23 -8.25 11.00
C ALA A 449 30.20 -7.51 9.65
N GLU A 450 29.40 -6.44 9.54
CA GLU A 450 29.29 -5.64 8.32
C GLU A 450 30.63 -4.98 7.94
N ALA A 451 31.34 -4.38 8.91
CA ALA A 451 32.64 -3.77 8.70
C ALA A 451 33.70 -4.79 8.23
N LEU A 452 33.70 -5.99 8.81
CA LEU A 452 34.63 -7.07 8.43
C LEU A 452 34.32 -7.66 7.06
N LEU A 453 33.03 -7.83 6.72
CA LEU A 453 32.60 -8.27 5.39
C LEU A 453 33.00 -7.24 4.32
N LEU A 454 32.80 -5.95 4.57
CA LEU A 454 33.23 -4.88 3.66
C LEU A 454 34.76 -4.85 3.47
N ALA A 455 35.50 -4.96 4.57
CA ALA A 455 36.96 -5.02 4.54
C ALA A 455 37.46 -6.20 3.69
N CYS A 456 36.92 -7.40 3.92
CA CYS A 456 37.33 -8.61 3.20
C CYS A 456 36.91 -8.61 1.72
N SER A 457 35.83 -7.91 1.36
CA SER A 457 35.30 -7.88 -0.01
C SER A 457 36.02 -6.89 -0.92
N TYR A 458 36.44 -5.73 -0.40
CA TYR A 458 36.84 -4.60 -1.26
C TYR A 458 38.24 -4.04 -0.99
N LEU A 459 38.88 -4.38 0.12
CA LEU A 459 40.25 -3.96 0.34
C LEU A 459 41.24 -4.90 -0.37
N PRO A 460 42.28 -4.36 -1.04
CA PRO A 460 43.30 -5.19 -1.65
C PRO A 460 43.97 -6.11 -0.62
N PRO A 461 44.44 -7.31 -1.02
CA PRO A 461 45.03 -8.28 -0.10
C PRO A 461 46.19 -7.72 0.74
N ALA A 462 46.92 -6.72 0.24
CA ALA A 462 48.02 -6.05 0.93
C ALA A 462 47.59 -5.25 2.19
N PHE A 463 46.31 -4.88 2.29
CA PHE A 463 45.76 -4.13 3.44
C PHE A 463 45.08 -5.03 4.47
N LEU A 464 45.04 -6.35 4.25
CA LEU A 464 44.34 -7.31 5.08
C LEU A 464 45.33 -8.33 5.67
N LEU A 465 45.04 -8.83 6.87
CA LEU A 465 45.76 -9.93 7.52
C LEU A 465 45.83 -11.17 6.58
N GLY A 466 46.79 -12.08 6.79
CA GLY A 466 47.00 -13.25 5.91
C GLY A 466 45.74 -14.12 5.72
N PRO A 467 45.60 -14.87 4.60
CA PRO A 467 44.35 -15.57 4.23
C PRO A 467 43.80 -16.51 5.30
N ALA A 468 44.66 -17.23 6.05
CA ALA A 468 44.24 -18.07 7.17
C ALA A 468 43.61 -17.26 8.33
N GLN A 469 44.13 -16.07 8.59
CA GLN A 469 43.62 -15.16 9.61
C GLN A 469 42.29 -14.52 9.18
N ARG A 470 42.07 -14.30 7.88
CA ARG A 470 40.78 -13.85 7.32
C ARG A 470 39.69 -14.90 7.51
N VAL A 471 39.99 -16.16 7.19
CA VAL A 471 39.04 -17.27 7.37
C VAL A 471 38.68 -17.43 8.86
N GLY A 472 39.66 -17.32 9.75
CA GLY A 472 39.42 -17.34 11.20
C GLY A 472 38.51 -16.19 11.69
N MET A 473 38.76 -14.96 11.24
CA MET A 473 37.92 -13.81 11.59
C MET A 473 36.50 -13.93 11.01
N LEU A 474 36.36 -14.36 9.75
CA LEU A 474 35.05 -14.58 9.14
C LEU A 474 34.28 -15.73 9.83
N ALA A 475 34.96 -16.76 10.32
CA ALA A 475 34.32 -17.82 11.10
C ALA A 475 33.82 -17.34 12.48
N GLU A 476 34.51 -16.40 13.12
CA GLU A 476 34.03 -15.74 14.35
C GLU A 476 32.82 -14.84 14.09
N VAL A 477 32.83 -14.14 12.96
CA VAL A 477 31.69 -13.35 12.47
C VAL A 477 30.49 -14.25 12.19
N ALA A 478 30.66 -15.35 11.47
CA ALA A 478 29.59 -16.31 11.17
C ALA A 478 28.94 -16.83 12.45
N ARG A 479 29.72 -17.22 13.46
CA ARG A 479 29.19 -17.67 14.77
C ARG A 479 28.42 -16.57 15.50
N SER A 480 28.82 -15.31 15.33
CA SER A 480 28.13 -14.17 15.94
C SER A 480 26.81 -13.86 15.22
N LEU A 481 26.80 -13.96 13.88
CA LEU A 481 25.59 -13.79 13.05
C LEU A 481 24.56 -14.90 13.27
N GLU A 482 25.02 -16.13 13.48
CA GLU A 482 24.16 -17.28 13.82
C GLU A 482 23.43 -17.06 15.15
N LYS A 483 24.13 -16.53 16.16
CA LYS A 483 23.53 -16.15 17.45
C LYS A 483 22.51 -15.00 17.33
N LEU A 484 22.70 -14.12 16.35
CA LEU A 484 21.80 -12.99 16.06
C LEU A 484 20.60 -13.39 15.17
N GLY A 485 20.61 -14.59 14.59
CA GLY A 485 19.55 -15.07 13.70
C GLY A 485 19.55 -14.45 12.30
N ASP A 486 20.61 -13.72 11.90
CA ASP A 486 20.72 -13.11 10.57
C ASP A 486 21.17 -14.15 9.54
N LYS A 487 20.21 -14.94 9.07
CA LYS A 487 20.45 -16.06 8.14
C LYS A 487 21.05 -15.60 6.81
N ARG A 488 20.74 -14.39 6.37
CA ARG A 488 21.16 -13.86 5.07
C ARG A 488 22.65 -13.49 5.09
N THR A 489 23.05 -12.63 6.02
CA THR A 489 24.46 -12.22 6.11
C THR A 489 25.35 -13.38 6.55
N LEU A 490 24.80 -14.33 7.33
CA LEU A 490 25.46 -15.60 7.63
C LEU A 490 25.77 -16.39 6.35
N HIS A 491 24.79 -16.54 5.45
CA HIS A 491 24.99 -17.23 4.17
C HIS A 491 26.05 -16.53 3.31
N GLU A 492 26.01 -15.20 3.24
CA GLU A 492 27.02 -14.38 2.52
C GLU A 492 28.42 -14.57 3.11
N CYS A 493 28.54 -14.58 4.44
CA CYS A 493 29.80 -14.84 5.15
C CYS A 493 30.34 -16.26 4.85
N GLN A 494 29.46 -17.27 4.86
CA GLN A 494 29.82 -18.66 4.52
C GLN A 494 30.30 -18.80 3.08
N GLN A 495 29.63 -18.17 2.11
CA GLN A 495 30.09 -18.16 0.72
C GLN A 495 31.47 -17.52 0.55
N MET A 496 31.74 -16.44 1.29
CA MET A 496 33.04 -15.77 1.27
C MET A 496 34.16 -16.64 1.86
N ILE A 497 33.88 -17.34 2.95
CA ILE A 497 34.81 -18.33 3.54
C ILE A 497 35.15 -19.41 2.51
N ILE A 498 34.14 -19.96 1.81
CA ILE A 498 34.35 -20.97 0.76
C ILE A 498 35.26 -20.42 -0.33
N ARG A 499 34.98 -19.23 -0.87
CA ARG A 499 35.80 -18.60 -1.93
C ARG A 499 37.26 -18.37 -1.52
N LEU A 500 37.49 -17.93 -0.29
CA LEU A 500 38.83 -17.68 0.25
C LEU A 500 39.59 -18.99 0.52
N SER A 501 38.87 -20.05 0.91
CA SER A 501 39.45 -21.39 1.10
C SER A 501 39.76 -22.11 -0.22
N SER A 502 38.96 -21.91 -1.28
CA SER A 502 39.20 -22.48 -2.61
C SER A 502 40.32 -21.79 -3.39
N GLY A 503 40.65 -20.54 -3.06
CA GLY A 503 41.72 -19.78 -3.70
C GLY A 503 43.13 -20.09 -3.16
N SER A 504 43.25 -20.82 -2.03
CA SER A 504 44.53 -21.11 -1.40
C SER A 504 45.25 -22.35 -1.96
N THR A 505 44.69 -23.03 -2.97
CA THR A 505 45.26 -24.26 -3.54
C THR A 505 46.00 -24.09 -4.87
N VAL A 506 46.19 -22.87 -5.38
CA VAL A 506 46.91 -22.66 -6.67
C VAL A 506 47.97 -21.56 -6.56
N THR A 507 49.01 -21.79 -5.75
CA THR A 507 50.36 -21.25 -5.99
C THR A 507 51.38 -22.21 -5.38
N SER A 508 51.66 -23.30 -6.10
CA SER A 508 52.78 -24.21 -5.83
C SER A 508 53.08 -24.95 -7.12
N SER A 509 53.70 -24.26 -8.08
CA SER A 509 54.51 -24.82 -9.16
C SER A 509 55.42 -23.71 -9.69
#